data_AF-A0A940DFW7-F1
#
_entry.id   AF-A0A940DFW7-F1
#
_cell.length_a   1.000
_cell.length_b   1.000
_cell.length_c   1.000
_cell.angle_alpha   90.00
_cell.angle_beta   90.00
_cell.angle_gamma   90.00
#
_symmetry.space_group_name_H-M   'P 1'
#
loop_
_entity.id
_entity.type
_entity.pdbx_description
1 polymer ?
#
loop_
_entity_poly.entity_id
_entity_poly.type
_entity_poly.pdbx_seq_one_letter_code
_entity_poly.pdbx_strand_id
1 'polypeptide(L)'
;MAPKKKKNVIIELKNVCKDYNGKPAVKNVSMSIKRGEFVTFLGPSGCGKTTTLRMIAGFEKPTSGTVYFNGEDITTLPPHLRNVNTVFQKYALFPHLNVFKNIAFGLKLKRIPSGETYTDKAGNEYEKMRKLTKQEITDKVNAALKLVDLEDYGHRNVNSLSGGQQQRVAIARALVNEPEVLLLDEPLGALDLKMRKDMQIELMNMHKKIGITFIYVTHDQEEALTMSDTIVVMRDGVIQQIATPQKIYDEPANAFVADFIGESNIFSGVMIEDFKVEFFGKTFECVDKGFKHNEPIDVIIRPEDVYVLPPDNSASMMTGKVTSCVFKGDHYQILALIDGENELLIHDTTEVKVNDEIGIFIKPFDLHIMHKARIINEIETEMWDTGVVEICGGKFPCNSDLPGGTRVKVSIDFDDVMVFDDEEDGIIGGEVVSSIYKGSYYQCIVRADNHYNFFVDTDDDWLKGDRVGISVAPEKLIIEALPDTDNK
;
A
#
# COMPACT_ATOMS: atom_id res chain seq x y z
N MET A 1 32.55 28.57 4.84
CA MET A 1 31.73 27.89 3.81
C MET A 1 30.28 28.29 4.03
N ALA A 2 29.60 28.86 3.03
CA ALA A 2 28.16 29.08 3.10
C ALA A 2 27.44 27.73 3.29
N PRO A 3 26.39 27.62 4.12
CA PRO A 3 25.65 26.37 4.25
C PRO A 3 25.06 26.01 2.89
N LYS A 4 25.49 24.87 2.31
CA LYS A 4 24.84 24.29 1.12
C LYS A 4 23.33 24.28 1.43
N LYS A 5 22.52 24.98 0.63
CA LYS A 5 21.04 24.91 0.72
C LYS A 5 20.67 23.42 0.72
N LYS A 6 20.20 22.91 1.86
CA LYS A 6 19.77 21.51 1.95
C LYS A 6 18.64 21.33 0.94
N LYS A 7 18.77 20.33 0.06
CA LYS A 7 17.70 19.97 -0.88
C LYS A 7 16.44 19.61 -0.07
N ASN A 8 15.27 19.96 -0.62
CA ASN A 8 13.97 19.66 0.00
C ASN A 8 13.72 18.15 0.05
N VAL A 9 14.17 17.42 -0.99
CA VAL A 9 14.13 15.95 -1.05
C VAL A 9 15.31 15.36 -0.28
N ILE A 10 15.02 14.47 0.67
CA ILE A 10 16.01 13.80 1.51
C ILE A 10 16.33 12.38 1.02
N ILE A 11 15.31 11.62 0.61
CA ILE A 11 15.44 10.28 0.02
C ILE A 11 14.81 10.31 -1.36
N GLU A 12 15.48 9.73 -2.35
CA GLU A 12 14.94 9.53 -3.69
C GLU A 12 15.24 8.10 -4.14
N LEU A 13 14.19 7.36 -4.51
CA LEU A 13 14.29 6.06 -5.15
C LEU A 13 14.05 6.27 -6.64
N LYS A 14 14.98 5.81 -7.49
CA LYS A 14 14.83 5.85 -8.94
C LYS A 14 14.87 4.45 -9.51
N ASN A 15 13.71 4.02 -10.01
CA ASN A 15 13.53 2.77 -10.74
C ASN A 15 14.07 1.56 -9.98
N VAL A 16 13.87 1.56 -8.65
CA VAL A 16 14.44 0.57 -7.76
C VAL A 16 13.70 -0.76 -7.92
N CYS A 17 14.45 -1.80 -8.25
CA CYS A 17 13.95 -3.17 -8.33
C CYS A 17 14.71 -4.07 -7.34
N LYS A 18 14.01 -5.05 -6.80
CA LYS A 18 14.61 -6.12 -6.00
C LYS A 18 14.02 -7.45 -6.40
N ASP A 19 14.90 -8.36 -6.74
CA ASP A 19 14.61 -9.75 -7.05
C ASP A 19 15.34 -10.67 -6.06
N TYR A 20 14.64 -11.72 -5.62
CA TYR A 20 15.22 -12.81 -4.84
C TYR A 20 15.10 -14.11 -5.64
N ASN A 21 16.21 -14.60 -6.19
CA ASN A 21 16.29 -15.89 -6.89
C ASN A 21 15.24 -16.05 -8.02
N GLY A 22 15.03 -15.01 -8.82
CA GLY A 22 14.06 -14.97 -9.91
C GLY A 22 12.64 -14.59 -9.48
N LYS A 23 12.41 -14.30 -8.20
CA LYS A 23 11.12 -13.82 -7.69
C LYS A 23 11.20 -12.31 -7.40
N PRO A 24 10.51 -11.46 -8.19
CA PRO A 24 10.55 -10.02 -8.01
C PRO A 24 9.74 -9.60 -6.78
N ALA A 25 10.42 -9.03 -5.77
CA ALA A 25 9.82 -8.53 -4.54
C ALA A 25 9.50 -7.02 -4.59
N VAL A 26 10.29 -6.25 -5.36
CA VAL A 26 10.06 -4.82 -5.61
C VAL A 26 10.26 -4.55 -7.09
N LYS A 27 9.31 -3.88 -7.73
CA LYS A 27 9.23 -3.69 -9.18
C LYS A 27 9.16 -2.19 -9.51
N ASN A 28 10.28 -1.64 -9.98
CA ASN A 28 10.40 -0.30 -10.52
C ASN A 28 9.86 0.82 -9.59
N VAL A 29 10.21 0.76 -8.32
CA VAL A 29 9.80 1.76 -7.34
C VAL A 29 10.55 3.08 -7.59
N SER A 30 9.78 4.12 -7.92
CA SER A 30 10.29 5.48 -8.09
C SER A 30 9.49 6.46 -7.24
N MET A 31 10.13 7.14 -6.30
CA MET A 31 9.49 8.11 -5.41
C MET A 31 10.51 9.04 -4.74
N SER A 32 10.04 10.17 -4.23
CA SER A 32 10.85 11.13 -3.47
C SER A 32 10.20 11.45 -2.14
N ILE A 33 10.99 11.49 -1.08
CA ILE A 33 10.55 11.84 0.28
C ILE A 33 11.14 13.19 0.66
N LYS A 34 10.31 14.08 1.20
CA LYS A 34 10.75 15.41 1.65
C LYS A 34 11.33 15.36 3.06
N ARG A 35 12.15 16.36 3.38
CA ARG A 35 12.72 16.51 4.71
C ARG A 35 11.63 16.85 5.73
N GLY A 36 11.64 16.16 6.87
CA GLY A 36 10.69 16.36 7.97
C GLY A 36 9.29 15.79 7.70
N GLU A 37 9.14 15.00 6.64
CA GLU A 37 7.88 14.33 6.30
C GLU A 37 7.74 13.00 7.07
N PHE A 38 6.55 12.71 7.57
CA PHE A 38 6.17 11.38 8.05
C PHE A 38 5.56 10.58 6.89
N VAL A 39 6.34 9.67 6.33
CA VAL A 39 5.93 8.80 5.23
C VAL A 39 5.63 7.40 5.72
N THR A 40 4.47 6.84 5.37
CA THR A 40 4.11 5.45 5.69
C THR A 40 4.01 4.60 4.45
N PHE A 41 4.72 3.48 4.42
CA PHE A 41 4.50 2.40 3.46
C PHE A 41 3.41 1.48 4.00
N LEU A 42 2.34 1.36 3.24
CA LEU A 42 1.14 0.62 3.59
C LEU A 42 0.84 -0.40 2.48
N GLY A 43 0.30 -1.56 2.85
CA GLY A 43 -0.04 -2.61 1.89
C GLY A 43 -0.11 -3.99 2.52
N PRO A 44 -0.58 -5.02 1.80
CA PRO A 44 -0.67 -6.38 2.29
C PRO A 44 0.68 -7.00 2.69
N SER A 45 0.64 -8.10 3.43
CA SER A 45 1.84 -8.91 3.70
C SER A 45 2.53 -9.33 2.40
N GLY A 46 3.85 -9.23 2.36
CA GLY A 46 4.65 -9.62 1.19
C GLY A 46 4.71 -8.61 0.04
N CYS A 47 4.04 -7.46 0.10
CA CYS A 47 4.02 -6.50 -1.02
C CYS A 47 5.31 -5.68 -1.23
N GLY A 48 6.38 -5.92 -0.46
CA GLY A 48 7.69 -5.31 -0.65
C GLY A 48 8.04 -4.13 0.28
N LYS A 49 7.17 -3.72 1.22
CA LYS A 49 7.40 -2.57 2.13
C LYS A 49 8.71 -2.64 2.91
N THR A 50 8.90 -3.72 3.68
CA THR A 50 10.11 -3.95 4.48
C THR A 50 11.34 -4.10 3.60
N THR A 51 11.20 -4.69 2.40
CA THR A 51 12.29 -4.79 1.42
C THR A 51 12.73 -3.40 0.95
N THR A 52 11.79 -2.52 0.60
CA THR A 52 12.05 -1.12 0.26
C THR A 52 12.73 -0.37 1.42
N LEU A 53 12.21 -0.52 2.64
CA LEU A 53 12.81 0.08 3.84
C LEU A 53 14.26 -0.40 4.08
N ARG A 54 14.52 -1.70 3.92
CA ARG A 54 15.86 -2.29 4.07
C ARG A 54 16.82 -1.84 2.98
N MET A 55 16.35 -1.57 1.77
CA MET A 55 17.16 -0.98 0.71
C MET A 55 17.55 0.46 1.02
N ILE A 56 16.67 1.25 1.66
CA ILE A 56 17.00 2.60 2.17
C ILE A 56 18.03 2.50 3.31
N ALA A 57 17.85 1.54 4.22
CA ALA A 57 18.76 1.30 5.35
C ALA A 57 20.13 0.71 4.93
N GLY A 58 20.22 0.12 3.74
CA GLY A 58 21.41 -0.56 3.22
C GLY A 58 21.59 -1.99 3.69
N PHE A 59 20.60 -2.57 4.38
CA PHE A 59 20.59 -3.99 4.74
C PHE A 59 20.34 -4.88 3.53
N GLU A 60 19.71 -4.33 2.50
CA GLU A 60 19.49 -4.98 1.21
C GLU A 60 20.05 -4.10 0.09
N LYS A 61 20.62 -4.74 -0.93
CA LYS A 61 21.03 -4.07 -2.16
C LYS A 61 19.92 -4.23 -3.21
N PRO A 62 19.54 -3.16 -3.92
CA PRO A 62 18.65 -3.30 -5.06
C PRO A 62 19.34 -4.13 -6.16
N THR A 63 18.53 -4.88 -6.91
CA THR A 63 18.98 -5.61 -8.10
C THR A 63 19.26 -4.64 -9.24
N SER A 64 18.45 -3.59 -9.36
CA SER A 64 18.66 -2.47 -10.28
C SER A 64 18.02 -1.18 -9.76
N GLY A 65 18.34 -0.05 -10.38
CA GLY A 65 17.92 1.27 -9.91
C GLY A 65 18.89 1.88 -8.90
N THR A 66 18.57 3.08 -8.42
CA THR A 66 19.46 3.87 -7.57
C THR A 66 18.71 4.48 -6.38
N VAL A 67 19.38 4.52 -5.23
CA VAL A 67 18.89 5.11 -3.98
C VAL A 67 19.75 6.34 -3.68
N TYR A 68 19.15 7.52 -3.59
CA TYR A 68 19.84 8.75 -3.25
C TYR A 68 19.48 9.21 -1.84
N PHE A 69 20.47 9.77 -1.14
CA PHE A 69 20.32 10.47 0.13
C PHE A 69 20.89 11.88 -0.02
N ASN A 70 20.10 12.93 0.24
CA ASN A 70 20.48 14.33 -0.02
C ASN A 70 20.98 14.57 -1.48
N GLY A 71 20.55 13.74 -2.43
CA GLY A 71 20.96 13.77 -3.82
C GLY A 71 22.33 13.13 -4.11
N GLU A 72 22.95 12.46 -3.15
CA GLU A 72 24.13 11.62 -3.34
C GLU A 72 23.69 10.16 -3.45
N ASP A 73 24.26 9.41 -4.40
CA ASP A 73 23.97 7.99 -4.56
C ASP A 73 24.53 7.19 -3.39
N ILE A 74 23.65 6.51 -2.64
CA ILE A 74 23.99 5.67 -1.49
C ILE A 74 23.76 4.18 -1.76
N THR A 75 23.45 3.80 -3.00
CA THR A 75 23.04 2.43 -3.38
C THR A 75 24.01 1.37 -2.89
N THR A 76 25.31 1.64 -3.00
CA THR A 76 26.38 0.70 -2.60
C THR A 76 26.91 0.95 -1.19
N LEU A 77 26.51 2.04 -0.53
CA LEU A 77 26.99 2.37 0.80
C LEU A 77 26.47 1.36 1.83
N PRO A 78 27.34 0.82 2.72
CA PRO A 78 26.91 -0.06 3.78
C PRO A 78 26.10 0.68 4.86
N PRO A 79 25.27 -0.02 5.65
CA PRO A 79 24.37 0.60 6.64
C PRO A 79 25.04 1.58 7.60
N HIS A 80 26.22 1.24 8.11
CA HIS A 80 26.93 2.04 9.12
C HIS A 80 27.49 3.37 8.61
N LEU A 81 27.52 3.57 7.29
CA LEU A 81 27.92 4.83 6.65
C LEU A 81 26.71 5.67 6.19
N ARG A 82 25.50 5.13 6.31
CA ARG A 82 24.28 5.86 5.97
C ARG A 82 23.83 6.68 7.18
N ASN A 83 23.43 7.93 6.96
CA ASN A 83 22.96 8.81 8.02
C ASN A 83 21.47 8.55 8.36
N VAL A 84 21.12 7.28 8.55
CA VAL A 84 19.77 6.78 8.84
C VAL A 84 19.83 5.78 9.99
N ASN A 85 18.81 5.76 10.85
CA ASN A 85 18.72 4.77 11.92
C ASN A 85 17.42 3.98 11.80
N THR A 86 17.47 2.70 12.16
CA THR A 86 16.33 1.78 12.04
C THR A 86 15.88 1.25 13.40
N VAL A 87 14.57 1.26 13.64
CA VAL A 87 13.90 0.50 14.70
C VAL A 87 13.24 -0.72 14.05
N PHE A 88 13.63 -1.90 14.49
CA PHE A 88 13.12 -3.17 13.98
C PHE A 88 11.89 -3.63 14.76
N GLN A 89 11.06 -4.48 14.13
CA GLN A 89 9.85 -5.08 14.69
C GLN A 89 10.02 -5.71 16.09
N LYS A 90 11.14 -6.41 16.35
CA LYS A 90 11.43 -7.01 17.67
C LYS A 90 12.20 -6.08 18.62
N TYR A 91 12.22 -4.77 18.36
CA TYR A 91 13.00 -3.72 19.03
C TYR A 91 14.53 -3.90 19.05
N ALA A 92 15.02 -5.13 18.87
CA ALA A 92 16.42 -5.54 18.88
C ALA A 92 17.21 -4.97 20.08
N LEU A 93 16.57 -4.83 21.25
CA LEU A 93 17.23 -4.37 22.47
C LEU A 93 18.25 -5.43 22.93
N PHE A 94 19.38 -4.99 23.47
CA PHE A 94 20.39 -5.87 24.02
C PHE A 94 19.95 -6.33 25.42
N PRO A 95 19.57 -7.61 25.62
CA PRO A 95 18.95 -8.07 26.86
C PRO A 95 19.92 -8.07 28.05
N HIS A 96 21.22 -8.11 27.77
CA HIS A 96 22.29 -8.08 28.78
C HIS A 96 22.70 -6.66 29.18
N LEU A 97 22.11 -5.62 28.58
CA LEU A 97 22.38 -4.22 28.88
C LEU A 97 21.15 -3.57 29.53
N ASN A 98 21.37 -2.62 30.45
CA ASN A 98 20.30 -1.79 30.98
C ASN A 98 19.87 -0.73 29.95
N VAL A 99 18.82 0.02 30.26
CA VAL A 99 18.27 1.07 29.38
C VAL A 99 19.36 2.08 28.96
N PHE A 100 20.11 2.63 29.92
CA PHE A 100 21.17 3.60 29.64
C PHE A 100 22.23 3.02 28.69
N LYS A 101 22.70 1.79 28.95
CA LYS A 101 23.73 1.15 28.11
C LYS A 101 23.21 0.79 26.72
N ASN A 102 21.92 0.46 26.58
CA ASN A 102 21.28 0.24 25.28
C ASN A 102 21.31 1.51 24.44
N ILE A 103 20.88 2.64 25.00
CA ILE A 103 20.85 3.94 24.30
C ILE A 103 22.27 4.44 24.04
N ALA A 104 23.17 4.37 25.02
CA ALA A 104 24.56 4.83 24.90
C ALA A 104 25.41 4.03 23.91
N PHE A 105 24.97 2.86 23.45
CA PHE A 105 25.78 1.94 22.66
C PHE A 105 26.33 2.60 21.37
N GLY A 106 25.47 3.26 20.59
CA GLY A 106 25.87 3.94 19.35
C GLY A 106 26.84 5.10 19.60
N LEU A 107 26.62 5.87 20.67
CA LEU A 107 27.47 7.00 21.04
C LEU A 107 28.90 6.59 21.39
N LYS A 108 29.09 5.40 21.98
CA LYS A 108 30.45 4.90 22.31
C LYS A 108 31.29 4.58 21.07
N LEU A 109 30.64 4.30 19.95
CA LEU A 109 31.27 4.02 18.66
C LEU A 109 31.42 5.29 17.82
N LYS A 110 30.54 6.28 18.01
CA LYS A 110 30.54 7.55 17.29
C LYS A 110 31.87 8.29 17.51
N ARG A 111 32.45 8.75 16.39
CA ARG A 111 33.60 9.65 16.38
C ARG A 111 33.14 11.02 15.88
N ILE A 112 33.61 12.07 16.54
CA ILE A 112 33.33 13.45 16.18
C ILE A 112 34.65 14.19 15.91
N PRO A 113 34.62 15.25 15.09
CA PRO A 113 35.78 16.12 14.92
C PRO A 113 36.35 16.59 16.26
N SER A 114 37.67 16.51 16.41
CA SER A 114 38.35 17.01 17.63
C SER A 114 38.63 18.51 17.57
N GLY A 115 38.42 19.15 16.42
CA GLY A 115 38.83 20.54 16.19
C GLY A 115 40.34 20.71 15.95
N GLU A 116 41.07 19.60 15.81
CA GLU A 116 42.50 19.58 15.47
C GLU A 116 42.66 19.03 14.05
N THR A 117 43.55 19.62 13.24
CA THR A 117 43.94 19.08 11.93
C THR A 117 45.32 18.43 11.99
N TYR A 118 45.58 17.48 11.10
CA TYR A 118 46.90 16.93 10.86
C TYR A 118 47.18 16.87 9.37
N THR A 119 48.43 17.10 8.98
CA THR A 119 48.86 17.07 7.58
C THR A 119 49.53 15.73 7.29
N ASP A 120 49.15 15.06 6.20
CA ASP A 120 49.85 13.88 5.74
C ASP A 120 51.20 14.23 5.08
N LYS A 121 51.98 13.21 4.71
CA LYS A 121 53.28 13.40 4.03
C LYS A 121 53.15 14.01 2.63
N ALA A 122 51.95 14.04 2.05
CA ALA A 122 51.65 14.60 0.74
C ALA A 122 51.11 16.05 0.81
N GLY A 123 51.01 16.62 2.02
CA GLY A 123 50.54 17.99 2.23
C GLY A 123 49.02 18.14 2.36
N ASN A 124 48.27 17.03 2.41
CA ASN A 124 46.81 17.07 2.59
C ASN A 124 46.48 17.24 4.08
N GLU A 125 45.64 18.22 4.41
CA GLU A 125 45.11 18.41 5.77
C GLU A 125 43.87 17.53 6.00
N TYR A 126 43.89 16.80 7.11
CA TYR A 126 42.79 15.96 7.57
C TYR A 126 42.34 16.40 8.96
N GLU A 127 41.03 16.38 9.21
CA GLU A 127 40.47 16.65 10.52
C GLU A 127 40.58 15.41 11.42
N LYS A 128 41.10 15.57 12.64
CA LYS A 128 41.29 14.48 13.58
C LYS A 128 39.96 14.15 14.26
N MET A 129 39.67 12.85 14.40
CA MET A 129 38.41 12.34 14.94
C MET A 129 38.59 11.77 16.36
N ARG A 130 37.86 12.29 17.35
CA ARG A 130 37.85 11.82 18.75
C ARG A 130 36.58 11.06 19.10
N LYS A 131 36.62 10.29 20.19
CA LYS A 131 35.41 9.69 20.80
C LYS A 131 34.69 10.73 21.68
N LEU A 132 33.40 10.50 21.91
CA LEU A 132 32.63 11.24 22.91
C LEU A 132 33.16 10.94 24.32
N THR A 133 33.21 11.97 25.16
CA THR A 133 33.51 11.85 26.59
C THR A 133 32.35 11.20 27.33
N LYS A 134 32.60 10.69 28.54
CA LYS A 134 31.54 10.10 29.38
C LYS A 134 30.43 11.11 29.67
N GLN A 135 30.77 12.38 29.89
CA GLN A 135 29.79 13.43 30.16
C GLN A 135 28.91 13.69 28.94
N GLU A 136 29.50 13.89 27.75
CA GLU A 136 28.75 14.08 26.50
C GLU A 136 27.79 12.91 26.21
N ILE A 137 28.21 11.68 26.52
CA ILE A 137 27.35 10.48 26.39
C ILE A 137 26.18 10.56 27.36
N THR A 138 26.43 10.83 28.64
CA THR A 138 25.39 10.93 29.67
C THR A 138 24.37 12.01 29.32
N ASP A 139 24.83 13.19 28.90
CA ASP A 139 23.95 14.30 28.55
C ASP A 139 23.04 13.96 27.36
N LYS A 140 23.59 13.35 26.31
CA LYS A 140 22.81 12.89 25.15
C LYS A 140 21.82 11.77 25.51
N VAL A 141 22.22 10.82 26.35
CA VAL A 141 21.32 9.74 26.79
C VAL A 141 20.18 10.30 27.63
N ASN A 142 20.45 11.21 28.56
CA ASN A 142 19.42 11.85 29.40
C ASN A 142 18.46 12.69 28.54
N ALA A 143 18.98 13.41 27.54
CA ALA A 143 18.15 14.13 26.58
C ALA A 143 17.25 13.17 25.79
N ALA A 144 17.78 12.04 25.32
CA ALA A 144 17.01 11.03 24.60
C ALA A 144 15.94 10.36 25.48
N LEU A 145 16.25 10.08 26.76
CA LEU A 145 15.29 9.55 27.72
C LEU A 145 14.15 10.55 28.01
N LYS A 146 14.48 11.84 28.12
CA LYS A 146 13.50 12.93 28.26
C LYS A 146 12.62 13.13 27.02
N LEU A 147 13.10 12.78 25.83
CA LEU A 147 12.29 12.84 24.61
C LEU A 147 11.24 11.74 24.54
N VAL A 148 11.44 10.63 25.26
CA VAL A 148 10.55 9.47 25.26
C VAL A 148 9.86 9.26 26.63
N ASP A 149 9.91 10.26 27.51
CA ASP A 149 9.33 10.24 28.86
C ASP A 149 9.77 9.05 29.73
N LEU A 150 11.08 8.78 29.75
CA LEU A 150 11.72 7.68 30.50
C LEU A 150 12.93 8.15 31.34
N GLU A 151 12.95 9.38 31.85
CA GLU A 151 14.11 9.97 32.56
C GLU A 151 14.67 9.07 33.68
N ASP A 152 13.81 8.43 34.47
CA ASP A 152 14.20 7.61 35.63
C ASP A 152 14.50 6.13 35.30
N TYR A 153 14.39 5.74 34.03
CA TYR A 153 14.45 4.33 33.62
C TYR A 153 15.85 3.86 33.26
N GLY A 154 16.84 4.75 33.21
CA GLY A 154 18.20 4.45 32.73
C GLY A 154 18.87 3.24 33.41
N HIS A 155 18.58 2.99 34.69
CA HIS A 155 19.16 1.87 35.46
C HIS A 155 18.43 0.54 35.27
N ARG A 156 17.18 0.54 34.79
CA ARG A 156 16.33 -0.64 34.71
C ARG A 156 16.83 -1.64 33.66
N ASN A 157 16.52 -2.92 33.89
CA ASN A 157 16.73 -3.96 32.90
C ASN A 157 15.65 -3.88 31.82
N VAL A 158 16.02 -4.01 30.55
CA VAL A 158 15.07 -3.97 29.42
C VAL A 158 14.00 -5.06 29.51
N ASN A 159 14.33 -6.23 30.09
CA ASN A 159 13.39 -7.34 30.25
C ASN A 159 12.31 -7.08 31.32
N SER A 160 12.49 -6.06 32.17
CA SER A 160 11.49 -5.65 33.18
C SER A 160 10.51 -4.59 32.68
N LEU A 161 10.66 -4.15 31.42
CA LEU A 161 9.85 -3.09 30.83
C LEU A 161 8.64 -3.67 30.10
N SER A 162 7.54 -2.92 30.07
CA SER A 162 6.39 -3.24 29.20
C SER A 162 6.75 -3.09 27.72
N GLY A 163 5.94 -3.66 26.82
CA GLY A 163 6.17 -3.56 25.37
C GLY A 163 6.34 -2.11 24.88
N GLY A 164 5.43 -1.21 25.26
CA GLY A 164 5.53 0.21 24.89
C GLY A 164 6.73 0.93 25.53
N GLN A 165 7.19 0.50 26.71
CA GLN A 165 8.43 1.03 27.30
C GLN A 165 9.67 0.54 26.54
N GLN A 166 9.71 -0.75 26.15
CA GLN A 166 10.79 -1.28 25.32
C GLN A 166 10.87 -0.55 23.98
N GLN A 167 9.72 -0.28 23.36
CA GLN A 167 9.65 0.48 22.12
C GLN A 167 10.23 1.89 22.30
N ARG A 168 9.83 2.62 23.35
CA ARG A 168 10.38 3.94 23.68
C ARG A 168 11.91 3.92 23.86
N VAL A 169 12.44 2.89 24.52
CA VAL A 169 13.90 2.70 24.63
C VAL A 169 14.56 2.46 23.27
N ALA A 170 13.91 1.69 22.38
CA ALA A 170 14.42 1.44 21.03
C ALA A 170 14.42 2.71 20.16
N ILE A 171 13.37 3.52 20.26
CA ILE A 171 13.26 4.82 19.60
C ILE A 171 14.31 5.78 20.15
N ALA A 172 14.46 5.89 21.48
CA ALA A 172 15.50 6.72 22.10
C ALA A 172 16.90 6.30 21.64
N ARG A 173 17.18 4.99 21.56
CA ARG A 173 18.44 4.47 21.02
C ARG A 173 18.65 4.85 19.55
N ALA A 174 17.61 4.90 18.74
CA ALA A 174 17.71 5.34 17.36
C ALA A 174 17.90 6.87 17.26
N LEU A 175 17.25 7.65 18.11
CA LEU A 175 17.31 9.11 18.08
C LEU A 175 18.58 9.70 18.68
N VAL A 176 19.22 9.01 19.64
CA VAL A 176 20.39 9.54 20.37
C VAL A 176 21.58 9.90 19.46
N ASN A 177 21.68 9.26 18.30
CA ASN A 177 22.73 9.55 17.31
C ASN A 177 22.42 10.77 16.44
N GLU A 178 21.25 11.39 16.60
CA GLU A 178 20.73 12.53 15.84
C GLU A 178 20.67 12.25 14.32
N PRO A 179 19.94 11.20 13.89
CA PRO A 179 19.81 10.87 12.48
C PRO A 179 18.96 11.91 11.73
N GLU A 180 19.17 12.05 10.41
CA GLU A 180 18.27 12.88 9.59
C GLU A 180 17.01 12.13 9.15
N VAL A 181 17.05 10.79 9.13
CA VAL A 181 15.92 9.90 8.80
C VAL A 181 15.82 8.78 9.84
N LEU A 182 14.61 8.58 10.36
CA LEU A 182 14.27 7.45 11.22
C LEU A 182 13.42 6.44 10.42
N LEU A 183 13.87 5.19 10.37
CA LEU A 183 13.20 4.07 9.70
C LEU A 183 12.51 3.19 10.76
N LEU A 184 11.22 2.92 10.60
CA LEU A 184 10.39 2.22 11.57
C LEU A 184 9.73 1.01 10.88
N ASP A 185 10.17 -0.21 11.17
CA ASP A 185 9.67 -1.45 10.56
C ASP A 185 8.66 -2.14 11.48
N GLU A 186 7.36 -1.94 11.24
CA GLU A 186 6.24 -2.44 12.06
C GLU A 186 6.45 -2.28 13.58
N PRO A 187 6.79 -1.08 14.07
CA PRO A 187 7.23 -0.90 15.45
C PRO A 187 6.10 -1.07 16.47
N LEU A 188 4.83 -1.12 16.04
CA LEU A 188 3.65 -1.26 16.89
C LEU A 188 3.01 -2.65 16.84
N GLY A 189 3.47 -3.54 15.94
CA GLY A 189 2.83 -4.83 15.70
C GLY A 189 2.83 -5.80 16.88
N ALA A 190 3.71 -5.59 17.88
CA ALA A 190 3.80 -6.42 19.07
C ALA A 190 2.96 -5.89 20.27
N LEU A 191 2.23 -4.79 20.11
CA LEU A 191 1.47 -4.15 21.19
C LEU A 191 -0.02 -4.49 21.12
N ASP A 192 -0.68 -4.51 22.29
CA ASP A 192 -2.15 -4.56 22.38
C ASP A 192 -2.80 -3.27 21.86
N LEU A 193 -4.10 -3.33 21.56
CA LEU A 193 -4.84 -2.24 20.92
C LEU A 193 -4.75 -0.91 21.69
N LYS A 194 -4.86 -0.94 23.03
CA LYS A 194 -4.83 0.28 23.84
C LYS A 194 -3.43 0.90 23.82
N MET A 195 -2.40 0.09 24.07
CA MET A 195 -1.02 0.56 23.99
C MET A 195 -0.64 1.04 22.59
N ARG A 196 -1.18 0.42 21.55
CA ARG A 196 -0.97 0.83 20.15
C ARG A 196 -1.48 2.24 19.91
N LYS A 197 -2.74 2.55 20.26
CA LYS A 197 -3.32 3.88 20.10
C LYS A 197 -2.55 4.95 20.89
N ASP A 198 -2.19 4.64 22.15
CA ASP A 198 -1.37 5.55 22.97
C ASP A 198 -0.02 5.83 22.29
N MET A 199 0.66 4.78 21.81
CA MET A 199 1.96 4.92 21.16
C MET A 199 1.91 5.61 19.79
N GLN A 200 0.81 5.52 19.05
CA GLN A 200 0.61 6.29 17.80
C GLN A 200 0.64 7.80 18.10
N ILE A 201 -0.11 8.24 19.11
CA ILE A 201 -0.15 9.64 19.55
C ILE A 201 1.24 10.12 19.97
N GLU A 202 1.95 9.30 20.75
CA GLU A 202 3.31 9.61 21.19
C GLU A 202 4.29 9.73 20.02
N LEU A 203 4.23 8.82 19.03
CA LEU A 203 5.07 8.89 17.83
C LEU A 203 4.79 10.16 17.02
N MET A 204 3.52 10.56 16.85
CA MET A 204 3.16 11.80 16.19
C MET A 204 3.70 13.03 16.91
N ASN A 205 3.54 13.09 18.24
CA ASN A 205 4.02 14.20 19.06
C ASN A 205 5.55 14.30 19.01
N MET A 206 6.23 13.15 19.04
CA MET A 206 7.67 13.06 18.93
C MET A 206 8.15 13.53 17.55
N HIS A 207 7.51 13.12 16.46
CA HIS A 207 7.82 13.59 15.12
C HIS A 207 7.69 15.12 15.02
N LYS A 208 6.57 15.69 15.50
CA LYS A 208 6.33 17.14 15.52
C LYS A 208 7.39 17.91 16.33
N LYS A 209 7.87 17.34 17.43
CA LYS A 209 8.87 17.96 18.31
C LYS A 209 10.29 17.90 17.73
N ILE A 210 10.64 16.83 17.03
CA ILE A 210 12.00 16.58 16.52
C ILE A 210 12.19 17.13 15.10
N GLY A 211 11.18 17.00 14.24
CA GLY A 211 11.20 17.54 12.86
C GLY A 211 12.17 16.83 11.90
N ILE A 212 12.60 15.60 12.19
CA ILE A 212 13.34 14.74 11.26
C ILE A 212 12.38 13.92 10.41
N THR A 213 12.82 13.39 9.27
CA THR A 213 11.98 12.55 8.41
C THR A 213 11.74 11.18 9.05
N PHE A 214 10.48 10.73 9.06
CA PHE A 214 10.09 9.39 9.50
C PHE A 214 9.67 8.57 8.28
N ILE A 215 10.18 7.34 8.16
CA ILE A 215 9.68 6.35 7.19
C ILE A 215 9.19 5.16 7.98
N TYR A 216 7.88 4.96 7.96
CA TYR A 216 7.15 3.97 8.74
C TYR A 216 6.62 2.87 7.83
N VAL A 217 6.66 1.63 8.28
CA VAL A 217 6.08 0.47 7.58
C VAL A 217 5.04 -0.15 8.47
N THR A 218 3.84 -0.36 7.92
CA THR A 218 2.77 -1.08 8.60
C THR A 218 1.86 -1.78 7.61
N HIS A 219 1.07 -2.72 8.12
CA HIS A 219 -0.07 -3.31 7.44
C HIS A 219 -1.41 -2.80 8.01
N ASP A 220 -1.37 -1.99 9.08
CA ASP A 220 -2.54 -1.42 9.73
C ASP A 220 -2.91 -0.08 9.07
N GLN A 221 -4.15 0.03 8.59
CA GLN A 221 -4.64 1.21 7.88
C GLN A 221 -4.88 2.39 8.84
N GLU A 222 -5.39 2.14 10.06
CA GLU A 222 -5.67 3.18 11.07
C GLU A 222 -4.37 3.89 11.45
N GLU A 223 -3.28 3.13 11.61
CA GLU A 223 -1.93 3.67 11.83
C GLU A 223 -1.49 4.62 10.73
N ALA A 224 -1.64 4.20 9.47
CA ALA A 224 -1.19 4.97 8.32
C ALA A 224 -2.04 6.24 8.14
N LEU A 225 -3.36 6.15 8.28
CA LEU A 225 -4.28 7.27 8.12
C LEU A 225 -4.10 8.33 9.22
N THR A 226 -3.80 7.92 10.45
CA THR A 226 -3.72 8.82 11.60
C THR A 226 -2.40 9.58 11.68
N MET A 227 -1.27 8.92 11.38
CA MET A 227 0.05 9.46 11.70
C MET A 227 0.79 10.13 10.54
N SER A 228 0.41 9.82 9.30
CA SER A 228 1.25 10.10 8.14
C SER A 228 0.94 11.45 7.50
N ASP A 229 1.96 12.15 7.03
CA ASP A 229 1.80 13.25 6.08
C ASP A 229 1.51 12.71 4.67
N THR A 230 2.20 11.61 4.31
CA THR A 230 2.08 10.93 3.02
C THR A 230 2.06 9.41 3.22
N ILE A 231 1.15 8.74 2.53
CA ILE A 231 1.06 7.28 2.48
C ILE A 231 1.48 6.79 1.09
N VAL A 232 2.24 5.70 1.05
CA VAL A 232 2.62 4.97 -0.16
C VAL A 232 1.95 3.60 -0.08
N VAL A 233 0.90 3.41 -0.87
CA VAL A 233 0.19 2.12 -0.95
C VAL A 233 0.92 1.22 -1.94
N MET A 234 1.29 0.02 -1.49
CA MET A 234 2.04 -0.97 -2.27
C MET A 234 1.27 -2.28 -2.41
N ARG A 235 1.31 -2.86 -3.62
CA ARG A 235 0.81 -4.21 -3.93
C ARG A 235 1.79 -4.90 -4.87
N ASP A 236 2.12 -6.16 -4.58
CA ASP A 236 2.98 -7.01 -5.43
C ASP A 236 4.30 -6.36 -5.90
N GLY A 237 4.93 -5.59 -5.02
CA GLY A 237 6.18 -4.89 -5.28
C GLY A 237 6.03 -3.58 -6.05
N VAL A 238 4.81 -3.15 -6.38
CA VAL A 238 4.50 -1.95 -7.17
C VAL A 238 3.75 -0.94 -6.30
N ILE A 239 4.12 0.34 -6.44
CA ILE A 239 3.36 1.45 -5.83
C ILE A 239 2.05 1.62 -6.58
N GLN A 240 0.93 1.56 -5.86
CA GLN A 240 -0.41 1.77 -6.39
C GLN A 240 -0.81 3.25 -6.32
N GLN A 241 -0.47 3.94 -5.22
CA GLN A 241 -0.78 5.35 -5.02
C GLN A 241 0.18 5.98 -4.00
N ILE A 242 0.50 7.25 -4.18
CA ILE A 242 1.19 8.10 -3.20
C ILE A 242 0.36 9.35 -3.00
N ALA A 243 -0.21 9.53 -1.81
CA ALA A 243 -0.98 10.74 -1.50
C ALA A 243 -1.08 10.97 0.02
N THR A 244 -1.70 12.08 0.40
CA THR A 244 -2.07 12.34 1.80
C THR A 244 -3.13 11.35 2.27
N PRO A 245 -3.24 11.05 3.58
CA PRO A 245 -4.26 10.14 4.12
C PRO A 245 -5.66 10.40 3.58
N GLN A 246 -6.10 11.66 3.62
CA GLN A 246 -7.41 12.07 3.14
C GLN A 246 -7.59 11.78 1.64
N LYS A 247 -6.59 12.08 0.80
CA LYS A 247 -6.68 11.77 -0.63
C LYS A 247 -6.68 10.28 -0.94
N ILE A 248 -6.02 9.45 -0.13
CA ILE A 248 -6.10 8.00 -0.31
C ILE A 248 -7.49 7.48 0.04
N TYR A 249 -8.12 8.07 1.05
CA TYR A 249 -9.47 7.69 1.47
C TYR A 249 -10.54 8.17 0.47
N ASP A 250 -10.50 9.46 0.12
CA ASP A 250 -11.55 10.14 -0.67
C ASP A 250 -11.34 9.95 -2.18
N GLU A 251 -10.10 9.81 -2.66
CA GLU A 251 -9.74 9.74 -4.09
C GLU A 251 -8.80 8.54 -4.38
N PRO A 252 -9.24 7.30 -4.16
CA PRO A 252 -8.43 6.12 -4.44
C PRO A 252 -8.13 6.00 -5.95
N ALA A 253 -6.88 5.68 -6.28
CA ALA A 253 -6.41 5.66 -7.67
C ALA A 253 -6.84 4.41 -8.47
N ASN A 254 -7.25 3.35 -7.79
CA ASN A 254 -7.74 2.11 -8.39
C ASN A 254 -8.56 1.29 -7.37
N ALA A 255 -9.35 0.33 -7.84
CA ALA A 255 -10.27 -0.46 -7.03
C ALA A 255 -9.57 -1.16 -5.85
N PHE A 256 -8.33 -1.60 -6.05
CA PHE A 256 -7.55 -2.18 -4.97
C PHE A 256 -7.26 -1.18 -3.85
N VAL A 257 -6.94 0.10 -4.15
CA VAL A 257 -6.74 1.08 -3.08
C VAL A 257 -8.06 1.38 -2.36
N ALA A 258 -9.18 1.43 -3.09
CA ALA A 258 -10.50 1.66 -2.52
C ALA A 258 -10.95 0.53 -1.58
N ASP A 259 -10.75 -0.72 -1.99
CA ASP A 259 -11.05 -1.93 -1.23
C ASP A 259 -10.06 -2.14 -0.06
N PHE A 260 -8.78 -1.80 -0.29
CA PHE A 260 -7.74 -2.01 0.71
C PHE A 260 -7.68 -0.90 1.77
N ILE A 261 -8.34 0.24 1.61
CA ILE A 261 -8.30 1.36 2.56
C ILE A 261 -9.72 1.65 3.03
N GLY A 262 -10.02 1.29 4.27
CA GLY A 262 -11.38 1.33 4.82
C GLY A 262 -12.26 0.23 4.21
N GLU A 263 -13.51 0.19 4.65
CA GLU A 263 -14.55 -0.58 3.97
C GLU A 263 -15.13 0.30 2.85
N SER A 264 -15.48 -0.31 1.73
CA SER A 264 -16.06 0.37 0.57
C SER A 264 -17.14 -0.49 -0.05
N ASN A 265 -18.21 0.17 -0.48
CA ASN A 265 -19.05 -0.39 -1.52
C ASN A 265 -18.49 0.04 -2.88
N ILE A 266 -18.25 -0.92 -3.77
CA ILE A 266 -17.74 -0.66 -5.11
C ILE A 266 -18.76 -1.19 -6.10
N PHE A 267 -19.22 -0.36 -7.04
CA PHE A 267 -20.23 -0.73 -8.02
C PHE A 267 -19.78 -0.37 -9.42
N SER A 268 -20.10 -1.23 -10.38
CA SER A 268 -19.94 -0.88 -11.80
C SER A 268 -21.00 0.16 -12.20
N GLY A 269 -20.56 1.20 -12.91
CA GLY A 269 -21.45 2.24 -13.42
C GLY A 269 -20.98 2.82 -14.75
N VAL A 270 -21.73 3.79 -15.25
CA VAL A 270 -21.41 4.55 -16.47
C VAL A 270 -21.51 6.04 -16.17
N MET A 271 -20.46 6.77 -16.49
CA MET A 271 -20.48 8.23 -16.45
C MET A 271 -21.18 8.73 -17.72
N ILE A 272 -22.44 9.12 -17.60
CA ILE A 272 -23.22 9.63 -18.74
C ILE A 272 -22.55 10.91 -19.24
N GLU A 273 -22.32 11.88 -18.36
CA GLU A 273 -21.60 13.11 -18.62
C GLU A 273 -20.98 13.61 -17.31
N ASP A 274 -20.04 14.56 -17.36
CA ASP A 274 -19.48 15.18 -16.15
C ASP A 274 -20.61 15.59 -15.18
N PHE A 275 -20.44 15.31 -13.88
CA PHE A 275 -21.43 15.49 -12.80
C PHE A 275 -22.65 14.57 -12.81
N LYS A 276 -22.73 13.56 -13.70
CA LYS A 276 -23.90 12.68 -13.82
C LYS A 276 -23.53 11.23 -14.11
N VAL A 277 -23.90 10.35 -13.19
CA VAL A 277 -23.52 8.94 -13.19
C VAL A 277 -24.74 8.03 -13.18
N GLU A 278 -24.66 6.88 -13.86
CA GLU A 278 -25.65 5.82 -13.82
C GLU A 278 -25.07 4.56 -13.16
N PHE A 279 -25.76 4.05 -12.14
CA PHE A 279 -25.51 2.75 -11.51
C PHE A 279 -26.82 2.24 -10.90
N PHE A 280 -26.95 0.93 -10.68
CA PHE A 280 -28.24 0.31 -10.29
C PHE A 280 -29.43 0.66 -11.21
N GLY A 281 -29.17 0.91 -12.50
CA GLY A 281 -30.19 1.34 -13.46
C GLY A 281 -30.84 2.69 -13.15
N LYS A 282 -30.23 3.50 -12.26
CA LYS A 282 -30.69 4.83 -11.85
C LYS A 282 -29.60 5.86 -12.09
N THR A 283 -30.01 7.10 -12.31
CA THR A 283 -29.10 8.22 -12.54
C THR A 283 -28.98 9.09 -11.30
N PHE A 284 -27.75 9.43 -10.93
CA PHE A 284 -27.39 10.22 -9.76
C PHE A 284 -26.54 11.43 -10.17
N GLU A 285 -26.65 12.52 -9.41
CA GLU A 285 -25.74 13.67 -9.52
C GLU A 285 -24.47 13.38 -8.72
N CYS A 286 -23.30 13.70 -9.28
CA CYS A 286 -22.00 13.62 -8.60
C CYS A 286 -21.21 14.93 -8.79
N VAL A 287 -20.04 15.03 -8.14
CA VAL A 287 -19.18 16.23 -8.21
C VAL A 287 -17.96 16.05 -9.14
N ASP A 288 -17.77 14.86 -9.69
CA ASP A 288 -16.62 14.47 -10.50
C ASP A 288 -16.71 14.93 -11.96
N LYS A 289 -15.55 15.17 -12.56
CA LYS A 289 -15.39 15.67 -13.93
C LYS A 289 -14.13 15.15 -14.61
N GLY A 290 -14.06 15.25 -15.93
CA GLY A 290 -12.91 14.81 -16.73
C GLY A 290 -13.09 13.42 -17.34
N PHE A 291 -14.34 12.95 -17.41
CA PHE A 291 -14.71 11.67 -18.00
C PHE A 291 -15.28 11.90 -19.40
N LYS A 292 -15.18 10.87 -20.24
CA LYS A 292 -15.82 10.85 -21.55
C LYS A 292 -17.32 10.57 -21.39
N HIS A 293 -18.09 10.99 -22.40
CA HIS A 293 -19.51 10.66 -22.48
C HIS A 293 -19.69 9.14 -22.56
N ASN A 294 -20.53 8.57 -21.69
CA ASN A 294 -20.76 7.14 -21.51
C ASN A 294 -19.49 6.34 -21.21
N GLU A 295 -18.60 6.87 -20.37
CA GLU A 295 -17.40 6.15 -19.93
C GLU A 295 -17.74 5.12 -18.85
N PRO A 296 -17.34 3.84 -19.01
CA PRO A 296 -17.44 2.86 -17.93
C PRO A 296 -16.54 3.24 -16.74
N ILE A 297 -17.11 3.21 -15.54
CA ILE A 297 -16.45 3.65 -14.30
C ILE A 297 -16.74 2.66 -13.17
N ASP A 298 -15.99 2.77 -12.08
CA ASP A 298 -16.35 2.20 -10.79
C ASP A 298 -16.83 3.34 -9.87
N VAL A 299 -18.00 3.15 -9.25
CA VAL A 299 -18.59 4.04 -8.24
C VAL A 299 -18.22 3.50 -6.87
N ILE A 300 -17.62 4.34 -6.03
CA ILE A 300 -17.20 3.98 -4.68
C ILE A 300 -18.04 4.78 -3.68
N ILE A 301 -18.63 4.08 -2.73
CA ILE A 301 -19.44 4.67 -1.65
C ILE A 301 -18.96 4.11 -0.32
N ARG A 302 -18.57 4.97 0.61
CA ARG A 302 -18.20 4.55 1.96
C ARG A 302 -19.44 4.18 2.76
N PRO A 303 -19.41 3.09 3.55
CA PRO A 303 -20.58 2.66 4.33
C PRO A 303 -21.15 3.75 5.25
N GLU A 304 -20.30 4.60 5.82
CA GLU A 304 -20.69 5.71 6.68
C GLU A 304 -21.33 6.91 5.94
N ASP A 305 -21.17 6.98 4.62
CA ASP A 305 -21.75 8.03 3.79
C ASP A 305 -23.10 7.64 3.17
N VAL A 306 -23.61 6.46 3.52
CA VAL A 306 -24.95 6.02 3.17
C VAL A 306 -25.93 6.39 4.29
N TYR A 307 -26.88 7.27 3.98
CA TYR A 307 -27.89 7.72 4.93
C TYR A 307 -29.16 6.88 4.84
N VAL A 308 -29.57 6.28 5.97
CA VAL A 308 -30.81 5.53 6.08
C VAL A 308 -31.98 6.49 6.35
N LEU A 309 -32.98 6.46 5.47
CA LEU A 309 -34.21 7.25 5.55
C LEU A 309 -35.43 6.32 5.61
N PRO A 310 -36.61 6.83 6.02
CA PRO A 310 -37.87 6.12 5.79
C PRO A 310 -38.06 5.84 4.28
N PRO A 311 -38.62 4.68 3.90
CA PRO A 311 -38.76 4.29 2.49
C PRO A 311 -39.60 5.28 1.67
N ASP A 312 -40.62 5.89 2.28
CA ASP A 312 -41.50 6.87 1.65
C ASP A 312 -40.93 8.30 1.59
N ASN A 313 -39.67 8.51 2.02
CA ASN A 313 -39.06 9.82 2.03
C ASN A 313 -38.78 10.29 0.59
N SER A 314 -39.20 11.51 0.23
CA SER A 314 -38.98 12.06 -1.11
C SER A 314 -37.50 12.29 -1.47
N ALA A 315 -36.62 12.35 -0.47
CA ALA A 315 -35.17 12.42 -0.68
C ALA A 315 -34.53 11.05 -0.86
N SER A 316 -35.27 9.96 -0.62
CA SER A 316 -34.79 8.60 -0.88
C SER A 316 -34.52 8.42 -2.38
N MET A 317 -33.29 8.07 -2.72
CA MET A 317 -32.88 7.83 -4.09
C MET A 317 -33.16 6.38 -4.53
N MET A 318 -33.16 5.45 -3.57
CA MET A 318 -33.41 4.04 -3.79
C MET A 318 -33.95 3.38 -2.52
N THR A 319 -34.61 2.24 -2.66
CA THR A 319 -35.08 1.44 -1.53
C THR A 319 -34.31 0.14 -1.47
N GLY A 320 -34.12 -0.40 -0.27
CA GLY A 320 -33.43 -1.66 -0.05
C GLY A 320 -34.07 -2.44 1.10
N LYS A 321 -33.98 -3.77 1.01
CA LYS A 321 -34.45 -4.67 2.08
C LYS A 321 -33.28 -5.06 2.97
N VAL A 322 -33.40 -4.84 4.28
CA VAL A 322 -32.35 -5.19 5.24
C VAL A 322 -32.23 -6.71 5.36
N THR A 323 -31.04 -7.25 5.08
CA THR A 323 -30.72 -8.68 5.19
C THR A 323 -30.00 -8.99 6.50
N SER A 324 -29.20 -8.05 7.01
CA SER A 324 -28.45 -8.19 8.27
C SER A 324 -28.27 -6.85 8.97
N CYS A 325 -28.24 -6.87 10.30
CA CYS A 325 -27.95 -5.71 11.15
C CYS A 325 -27.19 -6.18 12.39
N VAL A 326 -25.94 -5.76 12.55
CA VAL A 326 -25.03 -6.23 13.60
C VAL A 326 -24.38 -5.05 14.31
N PHE A 327 -24.50 -5.00 15.64
CA PHE A 327 -23.84 -3.98 16.45
C PHE A 327 -22.33 -4.24 16.55
N LYS A 328 -21.50 -3.27 16.15
CA LYS A 328 -20.02 -3.34 16.15
C LYS A 328 -19.36 -2.55 17.27
N GLY A 329 -20.14 -1.85 18.10
CA GLY A 329 -19.67 -1.14 19.29
C GLY A 329 -19.97 0.36 19.26
N ASP A 330 -19.55 1.06 18.20
CA ASP A 330 -19.82 2.48 17.97
C ASP A 330 -20.87 2.73 16.87
N HIS A 331 -21.11 1.73 16.01
CA HIS A 331 -22.13 1.75 14.96
C HIS A 331 -22.77 0.36 14.78
N TYR A 332 -23.85 0.33 14.00
CA TYR A 332 -24.47 -0.86 13.42
C TYR A 332 -23.98 -1.04 12.00
N GLN A 333 -23.47 -2.23 11.72
CA GLN A 333 -23.19 -2.68 10.36
C GLN A 333 -24.47 -3.27 9.77
N ILE A 334 -25.03 -2.61 8.77
CA ILE A 334 -26.28 -2.98 8.10
C ILE A 334 -25.94 -3.45 6.69
N LEU A 335 -26.47 -4.61 6.30
CA LEU A 335 -26.47 -5.07 4.91
C LEU A 335 -27.88 -4.94 4.37
N ALA A 336 -28.01 -4.29 3.21
CA ALA A 336 -29.28 -4.10 2.52
C ALA A 336 -29.18 -4.55 1.06
N LEU A 337 -30.22 -5.23 0.57
CA LEU A 337 -30.33 -5.68 -0.80
C LEU A 337 -31.16 -4.68 -1.61
N ILE A 338 -30.55 -4.07 -2.61
CA ILE A 338 -31.15 -3.07 -3.52
C ILE A 338 -31.64 -3.79 -4.77
N ASP A 339 -32.89 -3.53 -5.14
CA ASP A 339 -33.57 -4.09 -6.31
C ASP A 339 -33.51 -5.64 -6.40
N GLY A 340 -33.22 -6.33 -5.29
CA GLY A 340 -33.20 -7.79 -5.18
C GLY A 340 -31.88 -8.46 -5.57
N GLU A 341 -30.88 -7.70 -6.01
CA GLU A 341 -29.62 -8.27 -6.54
C GLU A 341 -28.39 -7.64 -5.90
N ASN A 342 -28.40 -6.33 -5.62
CA ASN A 342 -27.20 -5.61 -5.23
C ASN A 342 -27.07 -5.45 -3.73
N GLU A 343 -26.01 -5.99 -3.11
CA GLU A 343 -25.76 -5.77 -1.69
C GLU A 343 -25.08 -4.42 -1.44
N LEU A 344 -25.58 -3.69 -0.43
CA LEU A 344 -25.03 -2.43 0.06
C LEU A 344 -24.73 -2.54 1.56
N LEU A 345 -23.49 -2.26 1.92
CA LEU A 345 -22.99 -2.13 3.28
C LEU A 345 -23.17 -0.70 3.78
N ILE A 346 -23.77 -0.55 4.97
CA ILE A 346 -24.14 0.73 5.57
C ILE A 346 -23.69 0.75 7.03
N HIS A 347 -23.09 1.86 7.47
CA HIS A 347 -22.77 2.12 8.86
C HIS A 347 -23.65 3.23 9.41
N ASP A 348 -24.53 2.89 10.36
CA ASP A 348 -25.40 3.85 11.03
C ASP A 348 -25.34 3.68 12.55
N THR A 349 -25.62 4.73 13.30
CA THR A 349 -25.77 4.67 14.76
C THR A 349 -27.15 4.16 15.19
N THR A 350 -28.09 4.04 14.25
CA THR A 350 -29.47 3.64 14.48
C THR A 350 -29.68 2.17 14.13
N GLU A 351 -30.32 1.42 15.03
CA GLU A 351 -30.70 0.03 14.76
C GLU A 351 -31.87 -0.03 13.76
N VAL A 352 -31.75 -0.92 12.78
CA VAL A 352 -32.83 -1.28 11.85
C VAL A 352 -33.11 -2.77 11.97
N LYS A 353 -34.37 -3.20 11.80
CA LYS A 353 -34.71 -4.63 11.91
C LYS A 353 -34.47 -5.34 10.59
N VAL A 354 -34.03 -6.59 10.70
CA VAL A 354 -33.91 -7.49 9.55
C VAL A 354 -35.29 -7.68 8.91
N ASN A 355 -35.33 -7.62 7.58
CA ASN A 355 -36.50 -7.56 6.70
C ASN A 355 -37.25 -6.23 6.62
N ASP A 356 -36.84 -5.19 7.34
CA ASP A 356 -37.39 -3.85 7.12
C ASP A 356 -36.99 -3.34 5.73
N GLU A 357 -37.87 -2.53 5.15
CA GLU A 357 -37.58 -1.76 3.93
C GLU A 357 -37.11 -0.37 4.33
N ILE A 358 -35.94 0.03 3.80
CA ILE A 358 -35.33 1.32 4.08
C ILE A 358 -35.20 2.15 2.81
N GLY A 359 -35.32 3.47 2.97
CA GLY A 359 -34.92 4.43 1.96
C GLY A 359 -33.43 4.73 2.09
N ILE A 360 -32.75 4.91 0.98
CA ILE A 360 -31.32 5.16 0.92
C ILE A 360 -31.07 6.50 0.23
N PHE A 361 -30.26 7.33 0.85
CA PHE A 361 -29.81 8.60 0.32
C PHE A 361 -28.29 8.70 0.40
N ILE A 362 -27.67 9.17 -0.67
CA ILE A 362 -26.22 9.41 -0.76
C ILE A 362 -26.05 10.84 -1.27
N LYS A 363 -25.16 11.62 -0.67
CA LYS A 363 -24.95 12.99 -1.16
C LYS A 363 -24.08 12.95 -2.42
N PRO A 364 -24.26 13.88 -3.38
CA PRO A 364 -23.46 13.92 -4.60
C PRO A 364 -21.94 13.95 -4.40
N PHE A 365 -21.45 14.49 -3.28
CA PHE A 365 -20.03 14.57 -2.98
C PHE A 365 -19.47 13.33 -2.26
N ASP A 366 -20.36 12.45 -1.78
CA ASP A 366 -20.02 11.16 -1.15
C ASP A 366 -19.95 10.03 -2.20
N LEU A 367 -20.34 10.32 -3.45
CA LEU A 367 -20.12 9.45 -4.60
C LEU A 367 -18.72 9.69 -5.14
N HIS A 368 -17.82 8.75 -4.93
CA HIS A 368 -16.46 8.81 -5.47
C HIS A 368 -16.38 8.06 -6.79
N ILE A 369 -16.04 8.76 -7.88
CA ILE A 369 -15.99 8.17 -9.21
C ILE A 369 -14.55 7.84 -9.63
N MET A 370 -14.34 6.60 -10.06
CA MET A 370 -13.03 6.11 -10.45
C MET A 370 -13.03 5.58 -11.90
N HIS A 371 -11.97 5.91 -12.65
CA HIS A 371 -11.75 5.31 -13.96
C HIS A 371 -11.56 3.79 -13.83
N LYS A 372 -12.23 3.01 -14.69
CA LYS A 372 -11.90 1.59 -14.83
C LYS A 372 -10.49 1.46 -15.41
N ALA A 373 -9.58 0.88 -14.63
CA ALA A 373 -8.19 0.68 -15.05
C ALA A 373 -8.09 -0.19 -16.31
N ARG A 374 -9.02 -1.15 -16.44
CA ARG A 374 -9.19 -2.03 -17.59
C ARG A 374 -10.67 -2.40 -17.70
N ILE A 375 -11.10 -2.62 -18.94
CA ILE A 375 -12.44 -3.11 -19.27
C ILE A 375 -12.39 -4.47 -20.00
N ILE A 376 -11.22 -4.84 -20.51
CA ILE A 376 -10.98 -6.09 -21.24
C ILE A 376 -9.56 -6.60 -20.92
N ASN A 377 -9.36 -7.92 -21.02
CA ASN A 377 -8.06 -8.53 -20.99
C ASN A 377 -7.41 -8.37 -22.37
N GLU A 378 -6.28 -7.66 -22.43
CA GLU A 378 -5.48 -7.54 -23.66
C GLU A 378 -4.16 -8.27 -23.50
N ILE A 379 -3.91 -9.27 -24.35
CA ILE A 379 -2.74 -10.15 -24.29
C ILE A 379 -2.05 -10.12 -25.65
N GLU A 380 -0.80 -9.66 -25.69
CA GLU A 380 0.06 -9.82 -26.86
C GLU A 380 0.72 -11.20 -26.83
N THR A 381 0.49 -11.99 -27.86
CA THR A 381 0.98 -13.37 -27.96
C THR A 381 1.10 -13.79 -29.43
N GLU A 382 1.26 -15.09 -29.68
CA GLU A 382 1.37 -15.67 -31.02
C GLU A 382 0.32 -16.76 -31.25
N MET A 383 -0.09 -16.90 -32.51
CA MET A 383 -0.89 -18.04 -32.96
C MET A 383 -0.05 -19.31 -32.84
N TRP A 384 -0.56 -20.34 -32.16
CA TRP A 384 0.11 -21.64 -32.09
C TRP A 384 -0.07 -22.40 -33.42
N ASP A 385 -1.30 -22.42 -33.92
CA ASP A 385 -1.69 -23.00 -35.20
C ASP A 385 -2.93 -22.26 -35.72
N THR A 386 -3.38 -22.58 -36.93
CA THR A 386 -4.62 -22.04 -37.49
C THR A 386 -5.80 -22.42 -36.58
N GLY A 387 -6.56 -21.43 -36.12
CA GLY A 387 -7.66 -21.62 -35.17
C GLY A 387 -7.23 -21.93 -33.73
N VAL A 388 -5.94 -21.78 -33.36
CA VAL A 388 -5.47 -21.98 -31.99
C VAL A 388 -4.44 -20.90 -31.61
N VAL A 389 -4.76 -20.13 -30.57
CA VAL A 389 -3.84 -19.12 -30.02
C VAL A 389 -3.18 -19.64 -28.75
N GLU A 390 -1.88 -19.35 -28.58
CA GLU A 390 -1.20 -19.65 -27.33
C GLU A 390 -1.41 -18.51 -26.35
N ILE A 391 -2.01 -18.78 -25.20
CA ILE A 391 -2.13 -17.78 -24.13
C ILE A 391 -1.51 -18.38 -22.89
N CYS A 392 -0.43 -17.77 -22.43
CA CYS A 392 0.24 -18.14 -21.20
C CYS A 392 0.73 -19.60 -21.11
N GLY A 393 1.09 -20.20 -22.26
CA GLY A 393 1.47 -21.61 -22.36
C GLY A 393 0.29 -22.58 -22.54
N GLY A 394 -0.95 -22.09 -22.39
CA GLY A 394 -2.18 -22.80 -22.72
C GLY A 394 -2.55 -22.63 -24.19
N LYS A 395 -3.21 -23.64 -24.76
CA LYS A 395 -3.66 -23.64 -26.15
C LYS A 395 -5.15 -23.41 -26.21
N PHE A 396 -5.54 -22.20 -26.60
CA PHE A 396 -6.93 -21.78 -26.66
C PHE A 396 -7.44 -21.91 -28.10
N PRO A 397 -8.43 -22.77 -28.38
CA PRO A 397 -9.09 -22.78 -29.68
C PRO A 397 -9.77 -21.43 -29.92
N CYS A 398 -9.74 -20.92 -31.14
CA CYS A 398 -10.26 -19.60 -31.50
C CYS A 398 -10.78 -19.58 -32.95
N ASN A 399 -11.65 -18.61 -33.25
CA ASN A 399 -12.23 -18.45 -34.58
C ASN A 399 -11.37 -17.52 -35.46
N SER A 400 -10.09 -17.85 -35.65
CA SER A 400 -9.14 -17.08 -36.46
C SER A 400 -8.43 -17.95 -37.50
N ASP A 401 -8.40 -17.48 -38.75
CA ASP A 401 -7.73 -18.13 -39.87
C ASP A 401 -6.25 -17.71 -40.02
N LEU A 402 -5.71 -16.98 -39.03
CA LEU A 402 -4.30 -16.56 -39.05
C LEU A 402 -3.36 -17.78 -38.91
N PRO A 403 -2.24 -17.82 -39.64
CA PRO A 403 -1.32 -18.94 -39.58
C PRO A 403 -0.54 -18.96 -38.26
N GLY A 404 -0.11 -20.16 -37.84
CA GLY A 404 0.78 -20.33 -36.70
C GLY A 404 2.07 -19.50 -36.83
N GLY A 405 2.52 -18.93 -35.71
CA GLY A 405 3.64 -17.99 -35.62
C GLY A 405 3.27 -16.52 -35.88
N THR A 406 2.02 -16.21 -36.24
CA THR A 406 1.58 -14.81 -36.39
C THR A 406 1.47 -14.16 -35.02
N ARG A 407 2.13 -13.01 -34.84
CA ARG A 407 1.95 -12.18 -33.63
C ARG A 407 0.57 -11.55 -33.62
N VAL A 408 -0.14 -11.71 -32.52
CA VAL A 408 -1.52 -11.28 -32.36
C VAL A 408 -1.73 -10.58 -31.02
N LYS A 409 -2.70 -9.68 -31.00
CA LYS A 409 -3.31 -9.15 -29.80
C LYS A 409 -4.62 -9.88 -29.59
N VAL A 410 -4.75 -10.56 -28.45
CA VAL A 410 -5.98 -11.21 -28.01
C VAL A 410 -6.69 -10.29 -27.05
N SER A 411 -7.96 -10.02 -27.33
CA SER A 411 -8.85 -9.24 -26.47
C SER A 411 -9.98 -10.15 -25.98
N ILE A 412 -10.21 -10.16 -24.67
CA ILE A 412 -11.22 -11.00 -24.01
C ILE A 412 -11.98 -10.13 -23.01
N ASP A 413 -13.30 -10.16 -23.06
CA ASP A 413 -14.13 -9.49 -22.05
C ASP A 413 -13.94 -10.17 -20.68
N PHE A 414 -14.20 -9.47 -19.58
CA PHE A 414 -14.06 -10.03 -18.24
C PHE A 414 -15.12 -11.09 -17.95
N ASP A 415 -16.34 -10.89 -18.44
CA ASP A 415 -17.47 -11.83 -18.31
C ASP A 415 -17.30 -13.09 -19.18
N ASP A 416 -16.38 -13.05 -20.15
CA ASP A 416 -16.14 -14.14 -21.09
C ASP A 416 -15.07 -15.14 -20.60
N VAL A 417 -14.41 -14.84 -19.49
CA VAL A 417 -13.43 -15.72 -18.86
C VAL A 417 -14.13 -16.63 -17.86
N MET A 418 -14.05 -17.95 -18.08
CA MET A 418 -14.61 -18.94 -17.18
C MET A 418 -13.56 -19.37 -16.16
N VAL A 419 -13.96 -19.41 -14.88
CA VAL A 419 -13.15 -19.90 -13.77
C VAL A 419 -13.76 -21.19 -13.24
N PHE A 420 -12.93 -22.20 -13.01
CA PHE A 420 -13.31 -23.52 -12.51
C PHE A 420 -12.59 -23.81 -11.20
N ASP A 421 -13.26 -24.54 -10.31
CA ASP A 421 -12.74 -24.93 -9.00
C ASP A 421 -11.57 -25.92 -9.13
N ASP A 422 -11.63 -26.83 -10.11
CA ASP A 422 -10.51 -27.70 -10.45
C ASP A 422 -9.66 -27.09 -11.56
N GLU A 423 -8.33 -27.09 -11.37
CA GLU A 423 -7.38 -26.64 -12.39
C GLU A 423 -7.47 -27.47 -13.68
N GLU A 424 -7.77 -28.77 -13.56
CA GLU A 424 -7.83 -29.69 -14.69
C GLU A 424 -9.01 -29.42 -15.63
N ASP A 425 -10.04 -28.72 -15.16
CA ASP A 425 -11.21 -28.32 -15.96
C ASP A 425 -10.93 -27.07 -16.82
N GLY A 426 -9.84 -26.34 -16.51
CA GLY A 426 -9.35 -25.21 -17.29
C GLY A 426 -8.35 -25.58 -18.38
N ILE A 427 -8.06 -24.63 -19.28
CA ILE A 427 -6.94 -24.74 -20.23
C ILE A 427 -5.62 -24.34 -19.57
N ILE A 428 -5.67 -23.40 -18.61
CA ILE A 428 -4.54 -22.98 -17.79
C ILE A 428 -4.93 -22.96 -16.31
N GLY A 429 -3.99 -23.28 -15.43
CA GLY A 429 -4.13 -23.09 -13.99
C GLY A 429 -3.67 -21.70 -13.55
N GLY A 430 -4.25 -21.20 -12.47
CA GLY A 430 -3.87 -19.95 -11.84
C GLY A 430 -4.20 -19.90 -10.35
N GLU A 431 -3.67 -18.88 -9.68
CA GLU A 431 -3.98 -18.56 -8.28
C GLU A 431 -4.80 -17.27 -8.21
N VAL A 432 -5.89 -17.29 -7.46
CA VAL A 432 -6.71 -16.09 -7.20
C VAL A 432 -5.92 -15.12 -6.33
N VAL A 433 -5.60 -13.94 -6.87
CA VAL A 433 -4.79 -12.90 -6.21
C VAL A 433 -5.66 -11.96 -5.38
N SER A 434 -6.84 -11.64 -5.91
CA SER A 434 -7.84 -10.77 -5.28
C SER A 434 -9.20 -11.06 -5.88
N SER A 435 -10.24 -10.92 -5.05
CA SER A 435 -11.63 -10.92 -5.45
C SER A 435 -12.27 -9.67 -4.84
N ILE A 436 -12.97 -8.88 -5.63
CA ILE A 436 -13.65 -7.65 -5.19
C ILE A 436 -15.10 -7.73 -5.61
N TYR A 437 -16.02 -7.67 -4.67
CA TYR A 437 -17.45 -7.62 -4.97
C TYR A 437 -17.83 -6.28 -5.61
N LYS A 438 -18.54 -6.33 -6.74
CA LYS A 438 -19.00 -5.18 -7.53
C LYS A 438 -20.52 -5.02 -7.54
N GLY A 439 -21.17 -5.36 -6.44
CA GLY A 439 -22.61 -5.22 -6.24
C GLY A 439 -23.44 -6.37 -6.75
N SER A 440 -23.22 -6.86 -7.98
CA SER A 440 -23.96 -8.02 -8.50
C SER A 440 -23.07 -9.21 -8.84
N TYR A 441 -21.76 -9.00 -8.95
CA TYR A 441 -20.77 -10.00 -9.32
C TYR A 441 -19.44 -9.72 -8.60
N TYR A 442 -18.50 -10.66 -8.63
CA TYR A 442 -17.13 -10.52 -8.17
C TYR A 442 -16.18 -10.26 -9.33
N GLN A 443 -15.38 -9.20 -9.23
CA GLN A 443 -14.23 -9.00 -10.09
C GLN A 443 -13.00 -9.65 -9.46
N CYS A 444 -12.59 -10.78 -10.03
CA CYS A 444 -11.42 -11.54 -9.62
C CYS A 444 -10.20 -11.22 -10.48
N ILE A 445 -9.03 -11.25 -9.86
CA ILE A 445 -7.74 -11.25 -10.56
C ILE A 445 -7.12 -12.62 -10.34
N VAL A 446 -7.01 -13.41 -11.40
CA VAL A 446 -6.38 -14.74 -11.36
C VAL A 446 -5.01 -14.64 -12.00
N ARG A 447 -3.97 -14.98 -11.25
CA ARG A 447 -2.59 -15.02 -11.75
C ARG A 447 -2.27 -16.40 -12.28
N ALA A 448 -2.10 -16.51 -13.58
CA ALA A 448 -1.62 -17.73 -14.22
C ALA A 448 -0.18 -18.04 -13.79
N ASP A 449 0.22 -19.30 -13.89
CA ASP A 449 1.54 -19.79 -13.43
C ASP A 449 2.74 -19.11 -14.10
N ASN A 450 2.54 -18.59 -15.31
CA ASN A 450 3.54 -17.80 -16.02
C ASN A 450 3.57 -16.31 -15.59
N HIS A 451 2.86 -15.94 -14.52
CA HIS A 451 2.76 -14.61 -13.91
C HIS A 451 1.94 -13.57 -14.68
N TYR A 452 1.13 -13.98 -15.66
CA TYR A 452 0.12 -13.10 -16.26
C TYR A 452 -1.12 -13.02 -15.36
N ASN A 453 -1.78 -11.84 -15.30
CA ASN A 453 -2.99 -11.65 -14.52
C ASN A 453 -4.20 -11.56 -15.46
N PHE A 454 -5.15 -12.49 -15.31
CA PHE A 454 -6.48 -12.43 -15.91
C PHE A 454 -7.43 -11.70 -14.98
N PHE A 455 -8.21 -10.78 -15.55
CA PHE A 455 -9.30 -10.09 -14.88
C PHE A 455 -10.60 -10.77 -15.28
N VAL A 456 -11.40 -11.20 -14.32
CA VAL A 456 -12.58 -12.02 -14.56
C VAL A 456 -13.73 -11.46 -13.74
N ASP A 457 -14.89 -11.32 -14.37
CA ASP A 457 -16.13 -10.95 -13.70
C ASP A 457 -16.95 -12.24 -13.58
N THR A 458 -17.29 -12.65 -12.35
CA THR A 458 -17.90 -13.96 -12.04
C THR A 458 -18.92 -13.84 -10.89
N ASP A 459 -19.95 -14.68 -10.88
CA ASP A 459 -20.94 -14.71 -9.79
C ASP A 459 -20.40 -15.42 -8.53
N ASP A 460 -19.32 -16.19 -8.66
CA ASP A 460 -18.76 -17.01 -7.59
C ASP A 460 -17.75 -16.22 -6.73
N ASP A 461 -17.84 -16.39 -5.41
CA ASP A 461 -16.87 -15.82 -4.47
C ASP A 461 -15.63 -16.71 -4.36
N TRP A 462 -14.51 -16.22 -4.89
CA TRP A 462 -13.22 -16.88 -4.84
C TRP A 462 -12.32 -16.31 -3.75
N LEU A 463 -11.73 -17.18 -2.92
CA LEU A 463 -10.82 -16.75 -1.88
C LEU A 463 -9.41 -16.55 -2.44
N LYS A 464 -8.71 -15.58 -1.84
CA LYS A 464 -7.31 -15.34 -2.16
C LYS A 464 -6.47 -16.59 -1.84
N GLY A 465 -5.71 -17.04 -2.83
CA GLY A 465 -4.86 -18.23 -2.74
C GLY A 465 -5.51 -19.50 -3.29
N ASP A 466 -6.78 -19.45 -3.67
CA ASP A 466 -7.45 -20.56 -4.34
C ASP A 466 -6.80 -20.83 -5.69
N ARG A 467 -6.65 -22.12 -5.99
CA ARG A 467 -6.12 -22.60 -7.26
C ARG A 467 -7.28 -22.95 -8.15
N VAL A 468 -7.32 -22.35 -9.34
CA VAL A 468 -8.47 -22.40 -10.24
C VAL A 468 -8.04 -22.68 -11.67
N GLY A 469 -8.90 -23.34 -12.43
CA GLY A 469 -8.78 -23.50 -13.86
C GLY A 469 -9.37 -22.28 -14.60
N ILE A 470 -8.71 -21.82 -15.66
CA ILE A 470 -9.22 -20.74 -16.53
C ILE A 470 -9.45 -21.29 -17.93
N SER A 471 -10.60 -20.98 -18.51
CA SER A 471 -10.91 -21.24 -19.92
C SER A 471 -11.68 -20.09 -20.55
N VAL A 472 -11.66 -19.99 -21.87
CA VAL A 472 -12.39 -18.98 -22.64
C VAL A 472 -12.98 -19.66 -23.86
N ALA A 473 -14.25 -19.40 -24.15
CA ALA A 473 -14.91 -19.97 -25.32
C ALA A 473 -14.30 -19.43 -26.62
N PRO A 474 -14.11 -20.26 -27.68
CA PRO A 474 -13.40 -19.87 -28.89
C PRO A 474 -13.96 -18.64 -29.61
N GLU A 475 -15.27 -18.47 -29.57
CA GLU A 475 -15.99 -17.35 -30.17
C GLU A 475 -15.86 -16.02 -29.41
N LYS A 476 -15.39 -16.06 -28.15
CA LYS A 476 -15.18 -14.88 -27.31
C LYS A 476 -13.76 -14.31 -27.40
N LEU A 477 -12.85 -15.04 -28.02
CA LEU A 477 -11.48 -14.58 -28.29
C LEU A 477 -11.46 -13.68 -29.52
N ILE A 478 -11.32 -12.37 -29.31
CA ILE A 478 -11.12 -11.40 -30.39
C ILE A 478 -9.63 -11.35 -30.70
N ILE A 479 -9.25 -11.74 -31.91
CA ILE A 479 -7.84 -11.84 -32.33
C ILE A 479 -7.57 -10.83 -33.42
N GLU A 480 -6.60 -9.96 -33.18
CA GLU A 480 -6.12 -8.97 -34.12
C GLU A 480 -4.63 -9.21 -34.44
N ALA A 481 -4.28 -9.27 -35.72
CA ALA A 481 -2.87 -9.39 -36.11
C ALA A 481 -2.12 -8.11 -35.73
N LEU A 482 -1.00 -8.26 -35.02
CA LEU A 482 -0.10 -7.14 -34.74
C LEU A 482 0.82 -6.93 -35.94
N PRO A 483 1.09 -5.66 -36.33
CA PRO A 483 2.04 -5.39 -37.40
C PRO A 483 3.42 -5.90 -37.01
N ASP A 484 4.09 -6.59 -37.95
CA ASP A 484 5.47 -7.04 -37.78
C ASP A 484 6.34 -5.84 -37.40
N THR A 485 6.91 -5.90 -36.20
CA THR A 485 7.88 -4.91 -35.72
C THR A 485 9.26 -5.22 -36.29
N ASP A 486 9.33 -5.39 -37.61
CA ASP A 486 10.58 -5.36 -38.39
C ASP A 486 10.55 -4.13 -39.31
N ASN A 487 10.64 -2.95 -38.69
CA ASN A 487 11.25 -1.74 -39.27
C ASN A 487 11.31 -0.61 -38.23
N LYS A 488 12.34 -0.64 -37.38
CA LYS A 488 13.19 0.54 -37.05
C LYS A 488 14.37 0.20 -36.16
#